data_AF-T0QXQ7-F1
#
_entry.id   AF-T0QXQ7-F1
#
_cell.length_a   1.000
_cell.length_b   1.000
_cell.length_c   1.000
_cell.angle_alpha   90.00
_cell.angle_beta   90.00
_cell.angle_gamma   90.00
#
_symmetry.space_group_name_H-M   'P 1'
#
loop_
_entity.id
_entity.type
_entity.pdbx_description
1 polymer ?
#
loop_
_entity_poly.entity_id
_entity_poly.type
_entity_poly.pdbx_seq_one_letter_code
_entity_poly.pdbx_strand_id
1 'polypeptide(L)'
;MWMKTKTCALCHQEIVSYEDCSVDHIVPKSLGGSDHGNNLQITHTWCNHLKDNLSPWQAKIFFFINRYFFPIKKGKLSRRPKS
;
A
#
# COMPACT_ATOMS: atom_id res chain seq x y z
N MET A 1 -15.42 -13.14 -16.05
CA MET A 1 -15.60 -12.07 -15.03
C MET A 1 -14.21 -11.68 -14.54
N TRP A 2 -13.75 -10.46 -14.78
CA TRP A 2 -12.34 -10.08 -14.63
C TRP A 2 -11.95 -10.01 -13.14
N MET A 3 -11.14 -10.98 -12.68
CA MET A 3 -10.46 -10.89 -11.39
C MET A 3 -9.32 -9.87 -11.52
N LYS A 4 -9.62 -8.57 -11.30
CA LYS A 4 -8.55 -7.62 -10.96
C LYS A 4 -7.93 -8.13 -9.67
N THR A 5 -6.71 -8.66 -9.75
CA THR A 5 -5.92 -9.04 -8.59
C THR A 5 -5.82 -7.81 -7.69
N LYS A 6 -6.23 -7.93 -6.43
CA LYS A 6 -6.18 -6.84 -5.44
C LYS A 6 -4.74 -6.63 -5.02
N THR A 7 -3.91 -6.13 -5.92
CA THR A 7 -2.47 -6.00 -5.71
C THR A 7 -2.17 -4.62 -5.15
N CYS A 8 -1.40 -4.57 -4.06
CA CYS A 8 -0.91 -3.32 -3.50
C CYS A 8 0.07 -2.64 -4.45
N ALA A 9 -0.19 -1.38 -4.81
CA ALA A 9 0.63 -0.65 -5.77
C ALA A 9 2.04 -0.28 -5.27
N LEU A 10 2.30 -0.36 -3.95
CA LEU A 10 3.59 -0.05 -3.35
C LEU A 10 4.48 -1.30 -3.26
N CYS A 11 4.03 -2.31 -2.53
CA CYS A 11 4.84 -3.52 -2.29
C CYS A 11 4.63 -4.60 -3.37
N HIS A 12 3.65 -4.44 -4.27
CA HIS A 12 3.31 -5.40 -5.32
C HIS A 12 2.99 -6.81 -4.79
N GLN A 13 2.39 -6.88 -3.61
CA GLN A 13 1.87 -8.11 -2.98
C GLN A 13 0.33 -8.08 -2.98
N GLU A 14 -0.28 -9.26 -2.85
CA GLU A 14 -1.73 -9.38 -2.85
C GLU A 14 -2.35 -8.88 -1.53
N ILE A 15 -3.51 -8.23 -1.64
CA ILE A 15 -4.34 -7.77 -0.53
C ILE A 15 -5.44 -8.81 -0.32
N VAL A 16 -5.28 -9.60 0.73
CA VAL A 16 -6.15 -10.76 1.03
C VAL A 16 -7.45 -10.34 1.71
N SER A 17 -7.44 -9.25 2.49
CA SER A 17 -8.61 -8.72 3.22
C SER A 17 -8.92 -7.29 2.80
N TYR A 18 -10.21 -6.94 2.74
CA TYR A 18 -10.64 -5.55 2.55
C TYR A 18 -10.25 -4.65 3.74
N GLU A 19 -10.14 -5.20 4.94
CA GLU A 19 -9.74 -4.47 6.15
C GLU A 19 -8.26 -4.06 6.10
N ASP A 20 -7.45 -4.81 5.37
CA ASP A 20 -6.04 -4.51 5.12
C ASP A 20 -5.85 -3.58 3.91
N CYS A 21 -6.92 -3.16 3.26
CA CYS A 21 -6.91 -2.30 2.09
C CYS A 21 -7.09 -0.83 2.49
N SER A 22 -6.23 0.04 1.96
CA SER A 22 -6.33 1.49 2.10
C SER A 22 -6.25 2.17 0.74
N VAL A 23 -6.94 3.30 0.61
CA VAL A 23 -6.76 4.24 -0.49
C VAL A 23 -5.59 5.16 -0.13
N ASP A 24 -4.57 5.20 -0.97
CA ASP A 24 -3.38 6.05 -0.82
C ASP A 24 -3.30 7.05 -1.97
N HIS A 25 -2.82 8.26 -1.67
CA HIS A 25 -2.53 9.27 -2.68
C HIS A 25 -1.11 9.04 -3.24
N ILE A 26 -0.99 8.76 -4.54
CA ILE A 26 0.29 8.57 -5.24
C ILE A 26 1.21 9.75 -4.95
N VAL A 27 0.73 10.96 -5.19
CA VAL A 27 1.31 12.22 -4.70
C VAL A 27 0.59 12.60 -3.41
N PRO A 28 1.27 12.72 -2.26
CA PRO A 28 0.68 13.20 -1.02
C PRO A 28 -0.01 14.56 -1.16
N LYS A 29 -1.09 14.80 -0.42
CA LYS A 29 -1.79 16.10 -0.40
C LYS A 29 -0.87 17.25 -0.01
N SER A 30 0.04 17.00 0.93
CA SER A 30 1.07 17.95 1.37
C SER A 30 2.00 18.41 0.24
N LEU A 31 2.11 17.63 -0.84
CA LEU A 31 2.92 17.92 -2.02
C LEU A 31 2.06 18.32 -3.24
N GLY A 32 0.79 18.70 -3.03
CA GLY A 32 -0.11 19.13 -4.10
C GLY A 32 -0.85 17.99 -4.82
N GLY A 33 -0.91 16.80 -4.23
CA GLY A 33 -1.68 15.69 -4.77
C GLY A 33 -3.20 15.94 -4.79
N SER A 34 -3.87 15.53 -5.87
CA SER A 34 -5.32 15.68 -6.03
C SER A 34 -6.10 14.49 -5.45
N ASP A 35 -7.39 14.68 -5.18
CA ASP A 35 -8.33 13.61 -4.79
C ASP A 35 -8.95 12.88 -6.00
N HIS A 36 -8.47 13.15 -7.21
CA HIS A 36 -8.95 12.49 -8.41
C HIS A 36 -8.47 11.04 -8.46
N GLY A 37 -9.29 10.15 -9.04
CA GLY A 37 -9.01 8.72 -9.11
C GLY A 37 -7.70 8.35 -9.82
N ASN A 38 -7.10 9.26 -10.60
CA ASN A 38 -5.78 9.07 -11.22
C ASN A 38 -4.60 9.25 -10.24
N ASN A 39 -4.80 9.95 -9.11
CA ASN A 39 -3.84 10.11 -8.03
C ASN A 39 -4.13 9.17 -6.86
N LEU A 40 -5.17 8.34 -6.94
CA LEU A 40 -5.52 7.37 -5.90
C LEU A 40 -5.09 5.97 -6.32
N GLN A 41 -4.48 5.24 -5.38
CA GLN A 41 -4.08 3.85 -5.57
C GLN A 41 -4.50 2.98 -4.40
N ILE A 42 -4.73 1.71 -4.67
CA ILE A 42 -5.02 0.72 -3.64
C ILE A 42 -3.71 0.19 -3.08
N THR A 43 -3.58 0.24 -1.76
CA THR A 43 -2.40 -0.23 -1.04
C THR A 43 -2.83 -1.01 0.20
N HIS A 44 -1.87 -1.71 0.82
CA HIS A 44 -2.12 -2.17 2.18
C HIS A 44 -2.17 -0.98 3.14
N THR A 45 -2.97 -1.05 4.20
CA THR A 45 -3.01 -0.05 5.26
C THR A 45 -1.61 0.22 5.83
N TRP A 46 -0.84 -0.84 6.09
CA TRP A 46 0.54 -0.71 6.59
C TRP A 46 1.50 -0.10 5.55
N CYS A 47 1.36 -0.44 4.26
CA CYS A 47 2.17 0.17 3.20
C CYS A 47 1.91 1.66 3.10
N ASN A 48 0.63 2.07 3.20
CA ASN A 48 0.23 3.47 3.20
C ASN A 48 0.87 4.23 4.38
N HIS A 49 0.79 3.67 5.59
CA HIS A 49 1.44 4.27 6.77
C HIS A 49 2.96 4.37 6.64
N LEU A 50 3.63 3.38 6.04
CA LEU A 50 5.08 3.44 5.80
C LEU A 50 5.47 4.45 4.72
N LYS A 51 4.62 4.63 3.70
CA LYS A 51 4.86 5.62 2.65
C LYS A 51 4.85 7.04 3.23
N ASP A 52 3.95 7.32 4.16
CA ASP A 52 3.83 8.65 4.79
C ASP A 52 3.81 9.80 3.73
N ASN A 53 4.59 10.86 3.93
CA ASN A 53 4.70 12.00 3.01
C ASN A 53 5.78 11.82 1.93
N LEU A 54 6.25 10.60 1.68
CA LEU A 54 7.22 10.36 0.61
C LEU A 54 6.61 10.73 -0.74
N SER A 55 7.40 11.46 -1.53
CA SER A 55 7.08 11.70 -2.94
C SER A 55 6.97 10.37 -3.70
N PRO A 56 6.26 10.33 -4.84
CA PRO A 56 6.10 9.10 -5.62
C PRO A 56 7.45 8.43 -5.96
N TRP A 57 8.48 9.23 -6.24
CA TRP A 57 9.81 8.73 -6.59
C TRP A 57 10.51 8.11 -5.39
N GLN A 58 10.49 8.79 -4.23
CA GLN A 58 11.05 8.25 -2.99
C GLN A 58 10.32 6.98 -2.55
N ALA A 59 8.99 6.96 -2.63
CA ALA A 59 8.18 5.79 -2.30
C ALA A 59 8.56 4.61 -3.20
N LYS A 60 8.66 4.80 -4.51
CA LYS A 60 9.09 3.75 -5.45
C LYS A 60 10.45 3.18 -5.07
N ILE A 61 11.44 4.02 -4.79
CA ILE A 61 12.78 3.57 -4.37
C ILE A 61 12.72 2.82 -3.04
N PHE A 62 12.01 3.38 -2.05
CA PHE A 62 11.87 2.78 -0.73
C PHE A 62 11.29 1.37 -0.81
N PHE A 63 10.15 1.19 -1.48
CA PHE A 63 9.52 -0.13 -1.60
C PHE A 63 10.26 -1.07 -2.57
N PHE A 64 11.02 -0.54 -3.53
CA PHE A 64 11.87 -1.34 -4.41
C PHE A 64 13.07 -1.92 -3.65
N ILE A 65 13.83 -1.08 -2.93
CA ILE A 65 15.00 -1.52 -2.16
C ILE A 65 14.58 -2.46 -1.03
N ASN A 66 13.49 -2.14 -0.34
CA ASN A 66 13.03 -2.91 0.81
C ASN A 66 12.10 -4.08 0.44
N ARG A 67 11.95 -4.40 -0.86
CA ARG A 67 11.10 -5.50 -1.37
C ARG A 67 11.37 -6.84 -0.67
N TYR A 68 12.62 -7.09 -0.27
CA TYR A 68 13.04 -8.33 0.40
C TYR A 68 12.91 -8.30 1.93
N PHE A 69 12.82 -7.11 2.53
CA PHE A 69 12.74 -6.93 3.98
C PHE A 69 11.31 -6.96 4.51
N PHE A 70 10.32 -6.75 3.63
CA PHE A 70 8.92 -6.85 4.00
C PHE A 70 8.42 -8.27 3.79
N PRO A 71 8.16 -9.02 4.88
CA PRO A 71 7.71 -10.39 4.76
C PRO A 71 6.39 -10.42 3.99
N ILE A 72 6.37 -11.19 2.90
CA ILE A 72 5.14 -11.65 2.28
C ILE A 72 4.39 -12.34 3.41
N LYS A 73 3.30 -11.75 3.93
CA LYS A 73 2.34 -12.51 4.73
C LYS A 73 1.68 -13.51 3.77
N LYS A 74 2.40 -14.57 3.42
CA LYS A 74 1.80 -15.80 2.88
C LYS A 74 0.77 -16.21 3.92
N GLY A 75 -0.46 -16.37 3.47
CA GLY A 75 -1.64 -16.41 4.34
C GLY A 75 -1.46 -17.17 5.65
N LYS A 76 -2.12 -16.60 6.68
CA LYS A 76 -2.35 -17.06 8.07
C LYS A 76 -1.57 -16.25 9.12
N LEU A 77 -2.37 -15.78 10.10
CA LEU A 77 -2.11 -15.36 11.49
C LEU A 77 -2.72 -13.97 11.75
N SER A 78 -4.00 -13.94 12.14
CA SER A 78 -4.49 -14.08 13.52
C SER A 78 -4.47 -12.73 14.25
N ARG A 79 -5.68 -12.26 14.56
CA ARG A 79 -6.06 -11.39 15.68
C ARG A 79 -4.92 -10.58 16.31
N ARG A 80 -4.92 -9.27 16.05
CA ARG A 80 -4.28 -8.26 16.90
C ARG A 80 -4.66 -8.56 18.37
N PRO A 81 -3.72 -8.72 19.32
CA PRO A 81 -4.12 -8.70 20.72
C PRO A 81 -4.66 -7.29 21.00
N LYS A 82 -5.91 -7.21 21.45
CA LYS A 82 -6.46 -5.97 22.00
C LYS A 82 -5.67 -5.66 23.28
N SER A 83 -5.09 -4.46 23.33
CA SER A 83 -4.67 -3.82 24.58
C SER A 83 -5.86 -3.53 25.47
#